data_AF-A0A1V5H1G2-F1
#
_entry.id   AF-A0A1V5H1G2-F1
#
_cell.length_a   1.000
_cell.length_b   1.000
_cell.length_c   1.000
_cell.angle_alpha   90.00
_cell.angle_beta   90.00
_cell.angle_gamma   90.00
#
_symmetry.space_group_name_H-M   'P 1'
#
loop_
_entity.id
_entity.type
_entity.pdbx_description
1 polymer ?
#
loop_
_entity_poly.entity_id
_entity_poly.type
_entity_poly.pdbx_seq_one_letter_code
_entity_poly.pdbx_strand_id
1 'polypeptide(L)'
;MLTLLIGVGAGILVGLLCGLTFAGGLWRTVLGLAAFFAVTIPINLAVKRRLEALFKGVQTMIEQQQGTMRRKVNLMAGKMMSSTKGLQRQIEKQQEETVVQALRALDGVSRLRRWSPLAERQANTLRAQLCFQIQDYEKADEYFAKSFALDPVTVAMKLVRLYQRGKRDEYDKLYRRSVKRFRGDKPVLLYALHSWVLVEEGKIDEAVAVLVEAKDRTENETLRSNWEHLVNGRTRSFSNAGLGDLWYALHLETPKPVKVRQPRFGGRMR
;
A
#
# COMPACT_ATOMS: atom_id res chain seq x y z
N MET A 1 -9.48 12.44 19.24
CA MET A 1 -9.42 12.64 20.71
C MET A 1 -10.68 13.29 21.23
N LEU A 2 -11.27 14.26 20.51
CA LEU A 2 -12.56 14.85 20.87
C LEU A 2 -13.69 13.80 20.98
N THR A 3 -13.69 12.74 20.17
CA THR A 3 -14.66 11.64 20.27
C THR A 3 -14.63 10.93 21.61
N LEU A 4 -13.44 10.63 22.13
CA LEU A 4 -13.25 10.00 23.43
C LEU A 4 -13.61 10.96 24.56
N LEU A 5 -13.25 12.25 24.44
CA LEU A 5 -13.60 13.25 25.46
C LEU A 5 -15.12 13.49 25.55
N ILE A 6 -15.81 13.59 24.42
CA ILE A 6 -17.27 13.74 24.36
C ILE A 6 -17.95 12.46 24.84
N GLY A 7 -17.43 11.29 24.46
CA GLY A 7 -17.91 10.00 24.94
C GLY A 7 -17.80 9.85 26.46
N VAL A 8 -16.63 10.15 27.02
CA VAL A 8 -16.39 10.10 28.48
C VAL A 8 -17.28 11.12 29.19
N GLY A 9 -17.40 12.34 28.67
CA GLY A 9 -18.30 13.35 29.23
C GLY A 9 -19.76 12.90 29.25
N ALA A 10 -20.26 12.32 28.16
CA ALA A 10 -21.61 11.77 28.08
C ALA A 10 -21.81 10.58 29.04
N GLY A 11 -20.83 9.68 29.15
CA GLY A 11 -20.88 8.55 30.08
C GLY A 11 -20.89 8.96 31.55
N ILE A 12 -20.10 9.97 31.93
CA ILE A 12 -20.07 10.54 33.28
C ILE A 12 -21.39 11.24 33.60
N LEU A 13 -21.92 12.03 32.66
CA LEU A 13 -23.16 12.79 32.87
C LEU A 13 -24.37 11.87 33.03
N VAL A 14 -24.48 10.82 32.20
CA VAL A 14 -25.53 9.80 32.32
C VAL A 14 -25.35 8.96 33.59
N GLY A 15 -24.12 8.59 33.96
CA GLY A 15 -23.84 7.87 35.20
C GLY A 15 -24.18 8.65 36.47
N LEU A 16 -23.98 9.98 36.47
CA LEU A 16 -24.38 10.88 37.55
C LEU A 16 -25.90 11.04 37.62
N LEU A 17 -26.57 11.28 36.48
CA LEU A 17 -28.03 11.47 36.42
C LEU A 17 -28.83 10.21 36.78
N CYS A 18 -28.43 9.03 36.28
CA CYS A 18 -29.04 7.75 36.67
C CYS A 18 -28.82 7.41 38.15
N GLY A 19 -27.80 8.04 38.73
CA GLY A 19 -27.44 7.91 40.12
C GLY A 19 -28.26 8.74 41.11
N LEU A 20 -28.92 9.78 40.62
CA LEU A 20 -29.86 10.59 41.37
C LEU A 20 -31.28 10.05 41.30
N THR A 21 -31.59 9.23 40.29
CA THR A 21 -32.96 8.86 39.96
C THR A 21 -33.37 7.49 40.46
N PHE A 22 -32.74 6.34 40.11
CA PHE A 22 -33.26 5.04 40.59
C PHE A 22 -32.37 3.77 40.43
N ALA A 23 -31.09 3.86 40.04
CA ALA A 23 -30.32 2.66 39.68
C ALA A 23 -29.32 2.19 40.76
N GLY A 24 -29.37 0.92 41.16
CA GLY A 24 -28.32 0.27 41.96
C GLY A 24 -26.94 0.38 41.30
N GLY A 25 -25.85 0.22 42.07
CA GLY A 25 -24.48 0.51 41.62
C GLY A 25 -24.07 -0.12 40.28
N LEU A 26 -24.55 -1.34 40.01
CA LEU A 26 -24.34 -2.07 38.76
C LEU A 26 -25.06 -1.47 37.54
N TRP A 27 -26.26 -0.92 37.71
CA TRP A 27 -27.01 -0.33 36.59
C TRP A 27 -26.50 1.05 36.20
N ARG A 28 -25.93 1.81 37.15
CA ARG A 28 -25.27 3.10 36.88
C ARG A 28 -24.06 2.93 35.97
N THR A 29 -23.25 1.90 36.21
CA THR A 29 -22.06 1.62 35.39
C THR A 29 -22.45 1.10 34.01
N VAL A 30 -23.43 0.19 33.91
CA VAL A 30 -23.92 -0.33 32.63
C VAL A 30 -24.51 0.77 31.75
N LEU A 31 -25.36 1.64 32.30
CA LEU A 31 -25.98 2.74 31.54
C LEU A 31 -24.97 3.83 31.15
N GLY A 32 -24.00 4.14 32.02
CA GLY A 32 -22.89 5.04 31.68
C GLY A 32 -22.03 4.49 30.55
N LEU A 33 -21.74 3.18 30.56
CA LEU A 33 -21.01 2.51 29.48
C LEU A 33 -21.83 2.48 28.17
N ALA A 34 -23.14 2.21 28.26
CA ALA A 34 -24.04 2.21 27.12
C ALA A 34 -24.13 3.62 26.49
N ALA A 35 -24.22 4.68 27.29
CA ALA A 35 -24.20 6.06 26.82
C ALA A 35 -22.86 6.43 26.17
N PHE A 36 -21.74 5.99 26.74
CA PHE A 36 -20.42 6.15 26.13
C PHE A 36 -20.37 5.53 24.73
N PHE A 37 -20.82 4.28 24.56
CA PHE A 37 -20.83 3.61 23.27
C PHE A 37 -21.85 4.22 22.29
N ALA A 38 -23.03 4.60 22.77
CA ALA A 38 -24.07 5.24 21.97
C ALA A 38 -23.60 6.56 21.32
N VAL A 39 -22.70 7.29 21.97
CA VAL A 39 -22.14 8.54 21.43
C VAL A 39 -20.85 8.29 20.63
N THR A 40 -19.96 7.40 21.10
CA THR A 40 -18.65 7.20 20.44
C THR A 40 -18.74 6.40 19.16
N ILE A 41 -19.60 5.38 19.07
CA ILE A 41 -19.73 4.52 17.89
C ILE A 41 -20.20 5.32 16.66
N PRO A 42 -21.29 6.12 16.72
CA PRO A 42 -21.76 6.87 15.55
C PRO A 42 -20.74 7.90 15.06
N ILE A 43 -20.04 8.60 15.97
CA ILE A 43 -19.04 9.59 15.56
C ILE A 43 -17.86 8.91 14.88
N ASN A 44 -17.36 7.78 15.41
CA ASN A 44 -16.29 7.02 14.77
C ASN A 44 -16.73 6.49 13.40
N LEU A 45 -17.97 6.05 13.26
CA LEU A 45 -18.53 5.56 11.99
C LEU A 45 -18.68 6.69 10.96
N ALA A 46 -19.08 7.89 11.40
CA ALA A 46 -19.12 9.09 10.55
C ALA A 46 -17.72 9.53 10.08
N VAL A 47 -16.73 9.51 10.98
CA VAL A 47 -15.33 9.80 10.62
C VAL A 47 -14.81 8.77 9.62
N LYS A 48 -15.08 7.48 9.84
CA LYS A 48 -14.68 6.40 8.94
C LYS A 48 -15.28 6.60 7.55
N ARG A 49 -16.60 6.84 7.45
CA ARG A 49 -17.28 7.10 6.17
C ARG A 49 -16.71 8.31 5.43
N ARG A 50 -16.41 9.40 6.14
CA ARG A 50 -15.78 10.59 5.54
C ARG A 50 -14.37 10.30 5.03
N LEU A 51 -13.59 9.56 5.80
CA LEU A 51 -12.24 9.16 5.40
C LEU A 51 -12.27 8.22 4.18
N GLU A 52 -13.17 7.24 4.18
CA GLU A 52 -13.41 6.35 3.04
C GLU A 52 -13.84 7.13 1.80
N ALA A 53 -14.70 8.15 1.94
CA ALA A 53 -15.10 9.01 0.83
C ALA A 53 -13.90 9.80 0.26
N LEU A 54 -13.03 10.35 1.12
CA LEU A 54 -11.81 11.03 0.68
C LEU A 54 -10.85 10.07 -0.04
N PHE A 55 -10.62 8.88 0.52
CA PHE A 55 -9.75 7.87 -0.08
C PHE A 55 -10.32 7.34 -1.39
N LYS A 56 -11.63 7.11 -1.47
CA LYS A 56 -12.31 6.73 -2.71
C LYS A 56 -12.19 7.83 -3.76
N GLY A 57 -12.33 9.10 -3.37
CA GLY A 57 -12.10 10.24 -4.27
C GLY A 57 -10.70 10.23 -4.87
N VAL A 58 -9.68 10.06 -4.03
CA VAL A 58 -8.28 9.92 -4.47
C VAL A 58 -8.09 8.70 -5.38
N GLN A 59 -8.65 7.55 -5.02
CA GLN A 59 -8.55 6.33 -5.81
C GLN A 59 -9.21 6.50 -7.19
N THR A 60 -10.41 7.10 -7.25
CA THR A 60 -11.08 7.37 -8.53
C THR A 60 -10.31 8.35 -9.41
N MET A 61 -9.65 9.35 -8.81
CA MET A 61 -8.76 10.26 -9.54
C MET A 61 -7.59 9.51 -10.17
N ILE A 62 -6.97 8.59 -9.43
CA ILE A 62 -5.87 7.74 -9.93
C ILE A 62 -6.38 6.80 -11.03
N GLU A 63 -7.53 6.13 -10.84
CA GLU A 63 -8.10 5.19 -11.81
C GLU A 63 -8.49 5.86 -13.13
N GLN A 64 -9.14 7.04 -13.06
CA GLN A 64 -9.49 7.82 -14.25
C GLN A 64 -8.24 8.25 -15.03
N GLN A 65 -7.17 8.63 -14.34
CA GLN A 65 -5.91 9.02 -14.95
C GLN A 65 -5.19 7.80 -15.55
N GLN A 66 -5.17 6.65 -14.87
CA GLN A 66 -4.63 5.41 -15.44
C GLN A 66 -5.41 4.95 -16.67
N GLY A 67 -6.74 5.10 -16.70
CA GLY A 67 -7.57 4.76 -17.86
C GLY A 67 -7.29 5.64 -19.07
N THR A 68 -7.15 6.95 -18.87
CA THR A 68 -6.76 7.87 -19.95
C THR A 68 -5.32 7.64 -20.41
N MET A 69 -4.42 7.31 -19.47
CA MET A 69 -3.02 6.98 -19.77
C MET A 69 -2.90 5.71 -20.60
N ARG A 70 -3.55 4.61 -20.19
CA ARG A 70 -3.56 3.34 -20.94
C ARG A 70 -4.16 3.52 -22.33
N ARG A 71 -5.22 4.31 -22.47
CA ARG A 71 -5.80 4.65 -23.79
C ARG A 71 -4.83 5.45 -24.66
N LYS A 72 -4.17 6.48 -24.13
CA LYS A 72 -3.15 7.25 -24.87
C LYS A 72 -1.97 6.38 -25.30
N VAL A 73 -1.46 5.54 -24.40
CA VAL A 73 -0.36 4.59 -24.68
C VAL A 73 -0.79 3.58 -25.76
N ASN A 74 -1.99 3.00 -25.68
CA ASN A 74 -2.46 2.04 -26.68
C ASN A 74 -2.71 2.68 -28.06
N LEU A 75 -3.30 3.88 -28.09
CA LEU A 75 -3.52 4.64 -29.34
C LEU A 75 -2.20 5.08 -29.99
N MET A 76 -1.16 5.31 -29.20
CA MET A 76 0.16 5.72 -29.68
C MET A 76 1.13 4.55 -29.91
N ALA A 77 0.92 3.39 -29.29
CA ALA A 77 1.62 2.15 -29.64
C ALA A 77 1.19 1.66 -31.04
N GLY A 78 -0.08 1.90 -31.42
CA GLY A 78 -0.58 1.65 -32.78
C GLY A 78 -0.11 2.65 -33.83
N LYS A 79 0.33 3.86 -33.41
CA LYS A 79 0.91 4.87 -34.29
C LYS A 79 2.41 4.96 -34.00
N MET A 80 3.24 4.15 -34.67
CA MET A 80 4.71 4.19 -34.58
C MET A 80 5.25 5.64 -34.59
N MET A 81 5.35 6.28 -33.42
CA MET A 81 5.84 7.65 -33.29
C MET A 81 7.24 7.59 -32.69
N SER A 82 8.20 8.15 -33.43
CA SER A 82 9.62 8.22 -33.08
C SER A 82 9.96 9.18 -31.94
N SER A 83 8.97 9.81 -31.28
CA SER A 83 9.17 10.75 -30.17
C SER A 83 8.85 10.13 -28.80
N THR A 84 9.44 8.96 -28.51
CA THR A 84 9.23 8.22 -27.25
C THR A 84 9.61 9.06 -26.02
N LYS A 85 10.66 9.89 -26.10
CA LYS A 85 11.14 10.71 -24.98
C LYS A 85 10.23 11.88 -24.63
N GLY A 86 9.67 12.57 -25.63
CA GLY A 86 8.74 13.69 -25.41
C GLY A 86 7.43 13.19 -24.80
N LEU A 87 6.95 12.04 -25.27
CA LEU A 87 5.77 11.37 -24.72
C LEU A 87 6.00 10.91 -23.28
N GLN A 88 7.14 10.30 -22.99
CA GLN A 88 7.47 9.85 -21.64
C GLN A 88 7.49 11.00 -20.63
N ARG A 89 8.10 12.13 -20.98
CA ARG A 89 8.09 13.35 -20.15
C ARG A 89 6.68 13.90 -19.93
N GLN A 90 5.82 13.86 -20.95
CA GLN A 90 4.44 14.32 -20.82
C GLN A 90 3.63 13.40 -19.88
N ILE A 91 3.89 12.09 -19.93
CA ILE A 91 3.29 11.10 -19.04
C ILE A 91 3.74 11.33 -17.60
N GLU A 92 5.05 11.48 -17.37
CA GLU A 92 5.63 11.75 -16.05
C GLU A 92 5.03 13.03 -15.45
N LYS A 93 5.01 14.14 -16.20
CA LYS A 93 4.41 15.40 -15.75
C LYS A 93 2.92 15.26 -15.40
N GLN A 94 2.15 14.54 -16.23
CA GLN A 94 0.74 14.31 -15.96
C GLN A 94 0.53 13.43 -14.70
N GLN A 95 1.42 12.46 -14.44
CA GLN A 95 1.40 11.66 -13.21
C GLN A 95 1.72 12.52 -11.98
N GLU A 96 2.75 13.35 -12.05
CA GLU A 96 3.11 14.29 -10.97
C GLU A 96 1.95 15.24 -10.63
N GLU A 97 1.34 15.86 -11.64
CA GLU A 97 0.19 16.76 -11.44
C GLU A 97 -0.98 16.05 -10.76
N THR A 98 -1.25 14.80 -11.14
CA THR A 98 -2.30 13.97 -10.52
C THR A 98 -1.97 13.68 -9.05
N VAL A 99 -0.73 13.32 -8.75
CA VAL A 99 -0.29 13.07 -7.38
C VAL A 99 -0.39 14.34 -6.53
N VAL A 100 0.01 15.50 -7.06
CA VAL A 100 -0.14 16.78 -6.35
C VAL A 100 -1.61 17.09 -6.04
N GLN A 101 -2.51 16.84 -6.98
CA GLN A 101 -3.96 17.01 -6.76
C GLN A 101 -4.49 16.04 -5.69
N ALA A 102 -4.04 14.78 -5.73
CA ALA A 102 -4.39 13.77 -4.72
C ALA A 102 -3.88 14.16 -3.32
N LEU A 103 -2.65 14.68 -3.21
CA LEU A 103 -2.08 15.19 -1.96
C LEU A 103 -2.91 16.36 -1.41
N ARG A 104 -3.33 17.30 -2.26
CA ARG A 104 -4.23 18.41 -1.86
C ARG A 104 -5.59 17.91 -1.39
N ALA A 105 -6.15 16.90 -2.04
CA ALA A 105 -7.41 16.30 -1.59
C ALA A 105 -7.26 15.67 -0.19
N LEU A 106 -6.10 15.08 0.11
CA LEU A 106 -5.79 14.52 1.42
C LEU A 106 -5.59 15.58 2.51
N ASP A 107 -5.39 16.85 2.18
CA ASP A 107 -5.36 17.94 3.17
C ASP A 107 -6.72 18.16 3.85
N GLY A 108 -7.81 17.70 3.23
CA GLY A 108 -9.13 17.61 3.86
C GLY A 108 -9.14 16.74 5.13
N VAL A 109 -8.21 15.80 5.28
CA VAL A 109 -8.06 14.95 6.47
C VAL A 109 -7.62 15.74 7.70
N SER A 110 -6.99 16.90 7.53
CA SER A 110 -6.58 17.78 8.65
C SER A 110 -7.75 18.14 9.58
N ARG A 111 -8.98 18.27 9.03
CA ARG A 111 -10.19 18.52 9.82
C ARG A 111 -10.62 17.28 10.63
N LEU A 112 -10.40 16.08 10.08
CA LEU A 112 -10.70 14.81 10.73
C LEU A 112 -9.70 14.48 11.86
N ARG A 113 -8.48 15.05 11.82
CA ARG A 113 -7.44 14.86 12.85
C ARG A 113 -7.95 15.09 14.28
N ARG A 114 -8.77 16.12 14.48
CA ARG A 114 -9.33 16.48 15.79
C ARG A 114 -10.21 15.35 16.36
N TRP A 115 -10.92 14.66 15.46
CA TRP A 115 -11.83 13.56 15.78
C TRP A 115 -11.06 12.24 15.92
N SER A 116 -10.23 11.88 14.93
CA SER A 116 -9.42 10.66 14.93
C SER A 116 -7.96 10.96 14.54
N PRO A 117 -7.01 10.90 15.49
CA PRO A 117 -5.59 10.98 15.19
C PRO A 117 -5.11 9.86 14.26
N LEU A 118 -5.80 8.72 14.28
CA LEU A 118 -5.51 7.59 13.41
C LEU A 118 -5.80 7.91 11.93
N ALA A 119 -6.80 8.76 11.65
CA ALA A 119 -7.13 9.17 10.28
C ALA A 119 -5.97 9.94 9.62
N GLU A 120 -5.27 10.79 10.37
CA GLU A 120 -4.08 11.48 9.87
C GLU A 120 -2.94 10.50 9.55
N ARG A 121 -2.72 9.51 10.44
CA ARG A 121 -1.71 8.47 10.21
C ARG A 121 -2.03 7.61 8.98
N GLN A 122 -3.31 7.29 8.75
CA GLN A 122 -3.76 6.59 7.56
C GLN A 122 -3.60 7.43 6.29
N ALA A 123 -3.90 8.74 6.37
CA ALA A 123 -3.64 9.65 5.25
C ALA A 123 -2.14 9.75 4.94
N ASN A 124 -1.28 9.75 5.97
CA ASN A 124 0.18 9.73 5.76
C ASN A 124 0.65 8.44 5.07
N THR A 125 0.04 7.29 5.34
CA THR A 125 0.30 6.06 4.57
C THR A 125 0.06 6.28 3.07
N LEU A 126 -1.09 6.85 2.71
CA LEU A 126 -1.42 7.10 1.30
C LEU A 126 -0.55 8.21 0.68
N ARG A 127 -0.26 9.28 1.42
CA ARG A 127 0.70 10.31 0.98
C ARG A 127 2.06 9.69 0.66
N ALA A 128 2.54 8.78 1.51
CA ALA A 128 3.81 8.10 1.30
C ALA A 128 3.81 7.24 0.03
N GLN A 129 2.75 6.46 -0.21
CA GLN A 129 2.58 5.69 -1.45
C GLN A 129 2.59 6.59 -2.70
N LEU A 130 1.84 7.70 -2.65
CA LEU A 130 1.75 8.65 -3.76
C LEU A 130 3.10 9.31 -4.07
N CYS A 131 3.81 9.79 -3.04
CA CYS A 131 5.16 10.34 -3.20
C CYS A 131 6.14 9.29 -3.73
N PHE A 132 6.04 8.04 -3.25
CA PHE A 132 6.87 6.94 -3.75
C PHE A 132 6.63 6.67 -5.24
N GLN A 133 5.37 6.72 -5.69
CA GLN A 133 4.99 6.48 -7.09
C GLN A 133 5.63 7.48 -8.06
N ILE A 134 5.71 8.76 -7.69
CA ILE A 134 6.40 9.80 -8.48
C ILE A 134 7.89 9.89 -8.18
N GLN A 135 8.44 8.92 -7.44
CA GLN A 135 9.84 8.87 -7.04
C GLN A 135 10.32 10.08 -6.20
N ASP A 136 9.39 10.80 -5.57
CA ASP A 136 9.68 11.80 -4.54
C ASP A 136 9.96 11.08 -3.21
N TYR A 137 11.11 10.43 -3.18
CA TYR A 137 11.49 9.52 -2.11
C TYR A 137 11.76 10.22 -0.77
N GLU A 138 12.17 11.48 -0.79
CA GLU A 138 12.41 12.25 0.42
C GLU A 138 11.09 12.51 1.16
N LYS A 139 10.06 12.99 0.44
CA LYS A 139 8.73 13.18 1.03
C LYS A 139 8.09 11.84 1.40
N ALA A 140 8.29 10.80 0.59
CA ALA A 140 7.81 9.46 0.91
C ALA A 140 8.37 8.97 2.25
N ASP A 141 9.68 9.12 2.48
CA ASP A 141 10.35 8.74 3.73
C ASP A 141 9.82 9.55 4.94
N GLU A 142 9.56 10.85 4.77
CA GLU A 142 8.94 11.68 5.80
C GLU A 142 7.54 11.17 6.19
N TYR A 143 6.71 10.86 5.21
CA TYR A 143 5.37 10.32 5.45
C TYR A 143 5.41 8.88 6.00
N PHE A 144 6.38 8.05 5.60
CA PHE A 144 6.60 6.72 6.17
C PHE A 144 7.00 6.73 7.65
N ALA A 145 7.61 7.81 8.14
CA ALA A 145 7.90 7.98 9.56
C ALA A 145 6.63 8.33 10.36
N LYS A 146 5.69 9.05 9.74
CA LYS A 146 4.44 9.53 10.36
C LYS A 146 3.26 8.55 10.18
N SER A 147 3.42 7.51 9.36
CA SER A 147 2.40 6.51 9.09
C SER A 147 2.33 5.43 10.18
N PHE A 148 1.16 4.82 10.33
CA PHE A 148 0.94 3.72 11.27
C PHE A 148 0.15 2.62 10.59
N ALA A 149 0.39 1.37 11.00
CA ALA A 149 -0.29 0.20 10.49
C ALA A 149 -0.26 0.11 8.94
N LEU A 150 0.95 0.09 8.39
CA LEU A 150 1.18 -0.12 6.96
C LEU A 150 0.59 -1.47 6.50
N ASP A 151 -0.10 -1.44 5.36
CA ASP A 151 -0.46 -2.61 4.57
C ASP A 151 0.79 -3.21 3.88
N PRO A 152 0.72 -4.45 3.36
CA PRO A 152 1.89 -5.14 2.82
C PRO A 152 2.59 -4.40 1.69
N VAL A 153 1.85 -3.69 0.82
CA VAL A 153 2.43 -2.94 -0.30
C VAL A 153 3.22 -1.75 0.22
N THR A 154 2.66 -0.99 1.17
CA THR A 154 3.39 0.12 1.77
C THR A 154 4.61 -0.33 2.58
N VAL A 155 4.53 -1.48 3.24
CA VAL A 155 5.70 -2.08 3.89
C VAL A 155 6.78 -2.40 2.86
N ALA A 156 6.43 -2.99 1.71
CA ALA A 156 7.37 -3.29 0.65
C ALA A 156 8.07 -2.03 0.12
N MET A 157 7.31 -0.95 -0.14
CA MET A 157 7.86 0.35 -0.54
C MET A 157 8.85 0.89 0.50
N LYS A 158 8.48 0.85 1.78
CA LYS A 158 9.37 1.29 2.87
C LYS A 158 10.62 0.42 2.99
N LEU A 159 10.51 -0.89 2.78
CA LEU A 159 11.65 -1.80 2.75
C LEU A 159 12.60 -1.47 1.60
N VAL A 160 12.08 -1.20 0.40
CA VAL A 160 12.89 -0.71 -0.74
C VAL A 160 13.68 0.53 -0.35
N ARG A 161 13.03 1.50 0.29
CA ARG A 161 13.69 2.74 0.76
C ARG A 161 14.79 2.47 1.78
N LEU A 162 14.55 1.58 2.73
CA LEU A 162 15.58 1.19 3.71
C LEU A 162 16.76 0.49 3.04
N TYR A 163 16.50 -0.39 2.07
CA TYR A 163 17.53 -1.07 1.29
C TYR A 163 18.38 -0.08 0.48
N GLN A 164 17.75 0.82 -0.29
CA GLN A 164 18.43 1.85 -1.08
C GLN A 164 19.28 2.81 -0.22
N ARG A 165 18.92 2.99 1.05
CA ARG A 165 19.66 3.83 2.00
C ARG A 165 20.73 3.07 2.80
N GLY A 166 20.93 1.78 2.52
CA GLY A 166 21.89 0.93 3.24
C GLY A 166 21.52 0.66 4.70
N LYS A 167 20.25 0.90 5.11
CA LYS A 167 19.78 0.74 6.49
C LYS A 167 19.37 -0.71 6.79
N ARG A 168 20.34 -1.63 6.72
CA ARG A 168 20.09 -3.08 6.79
C ARG A 168 19.41 -3.52 8.09
N ASP A 169 19.86 -3.00 9.24
CA ASP A 169 19.27 -3.37 10.54
C ASP A 169 17.79 -2.98 10.65
N GLU A 170 17.44 -1.78 10.18
CA GLU A 170 16.05 -1.31 10.16
C GLU A 170 15.21 -2.13 9.18
N TYR A 171 15.78 -2.45 8.02
CA TYR A 171 15.16 -3.29 7.00
C TYR A 171 14.81 -4.68 7.57
N ASP A 172 15.78 -5.38 8.16
CA ASP A 172 15.58 -6.75 8.65
C ASP A 172 14.59 -6.79 9.83
N LYS A 173 14.65 -5.79 10.72
CA LYS A 173 13.67 -5.64 11.81
C LYS A 173 12.26 -5.41 11.27
N LEU A 174 12.10 -4.54 10.27
CA LEU A 174 10.80 -4.25 9.66
C LEU A 174 10.26 -5.46 8.90
N TYR A 175 11.09 -6.14 8.12
CA TYR A 175 10.74 -7.34 7.37
C TYR A 175 10.22 -8.44 8.31
N ARG A 176 11.03 -8.85 9.29
CA ARG A 176 10.67 -9.93 10.24
C ARG A 176 9.38 -9.65 10.99
N ARG A 177 9.17 -8.40 11.43
CA ARG A 177 7.92 -8.00 12.10
C ARG A 177 6.73 -8.09 11.15
N SER A 178 6.90 -7.69 9.89
CA SER A 178 5.83 -7.57 8.92
C SER A 178 5.37 -8.92 8.39
N VAL A 179 6.30 -9.82 8.07
CA VAL A 179 5.93 -11.18 7.62
C VAL A 179 5.21 -11.97 8.70
N LYS A 180 5.53 -11.76 9.99
CA LYS A 180 4.79 -12.36 11.11
C LYS A 180 3.40 -11.76 11.32
N ARG A 181 3.21 -10.49 10.97
CA ARG A 181 1.94 -9.78 11.14
C ARG A 181 0.89 -10.21 10.11
N PHE A 182 1.30 -10.44 8.86
CA PHE A 182 0.38 -10.76 7.77
C PHE A 182 0.15 -12.27 7.64
N ARG A 183 -1.07 -12.66 7.24
CA ARG A 183 -1.51 -14.06 7.06
C ARG A 183 -1.99 -14.29 5.63
N GLY A 184 -2.00 -15.55 5.21
CA GLY A 184 -2.33 -15.96 3.83
C GLY A 184 -1.34 -15.34 2.84
N ASP A 185 -1.83 -14.93 1.67
CA ASP A 185 -0.98 -14.40 0.59
C ASP A 185 -0.62 -12.91 0.72
N LYS A 186 -1.05 -12.25 1.79
CA LYS A 186 -0.72 -10.84 2.05
C LYS A 186 0.80 -10.54 2.09
N PRO A 187 1.69 -11.37 2.67
CA PRO A 187 3.12 -11.12 2.71
C PRO A 187 3.87 -11.59 1.45
N VAL A 188 3.21 -12.08 0.39
CA VAL A 188 3.88 -12.56 -0.84
C VAL A 188 4.87 -11.54 -1.39
N LEU A 189 4.46 -10.27 -1.49
CA LEU A 189 5.33 -9.19 -1.99
C LEU A 189 6.54 -8.95 -1.07
N LEU A 190 6.40 -9.18 0.24
CA LEU A 190 7.50 -9.05 1.20
C LEU A 190 8.51 -10.18 1.04
N TYR A 191 8.05 -11.41 0.86
CA TYR A 191 8.93 -12.55 0.58
C TYR A 191 9.66 -12.37 -0.75
N ALA A 192 8.94 -11.97 -1.79
CA ALA A 192 9.51 -11.69 -3.11
C ALA A 192 10.61 -10.62 -3.07
N LEU A 193 10.34 -9.52 -2.35
CA LEU A 193 11.30 -8.45 -2.16
C LEU A 193 12.53 -8.91 -1.39
N HIS A 194 12.34 -9.66 -0.30
CA HIS A 194 13.46 -10.08 0.54
C HIS A 194 14.35 -11.11 -0.15
N SER A 195 13.75 -12.10 -0.81
CA SER A 195 14.52 -13.08 -1.59
C SER A 195 15.26 -12.41 -2.75
N TRP A 196 14.66 -11.41 -3.41
CA TRP A 196 15.33 -10.63 -4.44
C TRP A 196 16.54 -9.87 -3.90
N VAL A 197 16.40 -9.18 -2.76
CA VAL A 197 17.51 -8.48 -2.11
C VAL A 197 18.66 -9.45 -1.79
N LEU A 198 18.36 -10.64 -1.29
CA LEU A 198 19.38 -11.64 -0.97
C LEU A 198 20.07 -12.19 -2.24
N VAL A 199 19.33 -12.37 -3.33
CA VAL A 199 19.90 -12.79 -4.62
C VAL A 199 20.84 -11.71 -5.18
N GLU A 200 20.45 -10.43 -5.13
CA GLU A 200 21.29 -9.30 -5.54
C GLU A 200 22.55 -9.17 -4.68
N GLU A 201 22.47 -9.49 -3.39
CA GLU A 201 23.61 -9.56 -2.48
C GLU A 201 24.47 -10.82 -2.65
N GLY A 202 24.10 -11.75 -3.54
CA GLY A 202 24.80 -13.02 -3.77
C GLY A 202 24.57 -14.09 -2.69
N LYS A 203 23.66 -13.85 -1.74
CA LYS A 203 23.34 -14.74 -0.62
C LYS A 203 22.27 -15.76 -1.00
N ILE A 204 22.61 -16.65 -1.93
CA ILE A 204 21.65 -17.59 -2.53
C ILE A 204 21.06 -18.56 -1.49
N ASP A 205 21.87 -19.07 -0.57
CA ASP A 205 21.41 -20.02 0.46
C ASP A 205 20.37 -19.39 1.40
N GLU A 206 20.60 -18.13 1.80
CA GLU A 206 19.62 -17.36 2.59
C GLU A 206 18.34 -17.10 1.78
N ALA A 207 18.46 -16.78 0.49
CA ALA A 207 17.31 -16.57 -0.38
C ALA A 207 16.45 -17.84 -0.52
N VAL A 208 17.09 -19.01 -0.64
CA VAL A 208 16.40 -20.32 -0.64
C VAL A 208 15.66 -20.54 0.67
N ALA A 209 16.29 -20.29 1.81
CA ALA A 209 15.66 -20.45 3.12
C ALA A 209 14.41 -19.56 3.29
N VAL A 210 14.47 -18.31 2.82
CA VAL A 210 13.32 -17.38 2.81
C VAL A 210 12.19 -17.91 1.93
N LEU A 211 12.51 -18.45 0.75
CA LEU A 211 11.50 -18.99 -0.15
C LEU A 211 10.90 -20.31 0.34
N VAL A 212 11.66 -21.10 1.12
CA VAL A 212 11.12 -22.28 1.83
C VAL A 212 10.06 -21.86 2.84
N GLU A 213 10.31 -20.83 3.65
CA GLU A 213 9.27 -20.28 4.54
C GLU A 213 8.08 -19.75 3.73
N ALA A 214 8.34 -19.09 2.61
CA ALA A 214 7.30 -18.47 1.80
C ALA A 214 6.34 -19.49 1.18
N LYS A 215 6.83 -20.61 0.64
CA LYS A 215 5.98 -21.68 0.05
C LYS A 215 5.10 -22.38 1.09
N ASP A 216 5.55 -22.44 2.35
CA ASP A 216 4.81 -23.09 3.43
C ASP A 216 3.74 -22.16 4.01
N ARG A 217 3.90 -20.83 3.83
CA ARG A 217 3.01 -19.80 4.37
C ARG A 217 2.11 -19.13 3.34
N THR A 218 2.40 -19.27 2.05
CA THR A 218 1.69 -18.64 0.94
C THR A 218 1.50 -19.63 -0.20
N GLU A 219 0.41 -19.52 -0.93
CA GLU A 219 0.11 -20.41 -2.07
C GLU A 219 0.47 -19.74 -3.41
N ASN A 220 1.54 -18.94 -3.42
CA ASN A 220 1.92 -18.17 -4.60
C ASN A 220 2.88 -18.93 -5.53
N GLU A 221 2.44 -19.16 -6.76
CA GLU A 221 3.20 -19.92 -7.76
C GLU A 221 4.52 -19.25 -8.17
N THR A 222 4.58 -17.91 -8.17
CA THR A 222 5.83 -17.19 -8.50
C THR A 222 6.92 -17.49 -7.47
N LEU A 223 6.57 -17.49 -6.18
CA LEU A 223 7.52 -17.81 -5.11
C LEU A 223 7.97 -19.28 -5.16
N ARG A 224 7.05 -20.20 -5.47
CA ARG A 224 7.36 -21.62 -5.66
C ARG A 224 8.34 -21.84 -6.81
N SER A 225 8.04 -21.26 -7.98
CA SER A 225 8.92 -21.35 -9.15
C SER A 225 10.30 -20.73 -8.87
N ASN A 226 10.35 -19.58 -8.19
CA ASN A 226 11.62 -18.96 -7.80
C ASN A 226 12.44 -19.83 -6.85
N TRP A 227 11.79 -20.51 -5.90
CA TRP A 227 12.45 -21.48 -5.03
C TRP A 227 13.09 -22.61 -5.83
N GLU A 228 12.34 -23.23 -6.75
CA GLU A 228 12.84 -24.30 -7.61
C GLU A 228 14.02 -23.84 -8.48
N HIS A 229 14.00 -22.59 -8.96
CA HIS A 229 15.12 -22.04 -9.72
C HIS A 229 16.38 -21.92 -8.86
N LEU A 230 16.27 -21.36 -7.66
CA LEU A 230 17.44 -21.14 -6.79
C LEU A 230 18.05 -22.46 -6.27
N VAL A 231 17.22 -23.43 -5.85
CA VAL A 231 17.71 -24.75 -5.38
C VAL A 231 18.45 -25.51 -6.49
N ASN A 232 18.03 -25.34 -7.75
CA ASN A 232 18.69 -25.97 -8.89
C ASN A 232 19.87 -25.15 -9.45
N GLY A 233 20.34 -24.12 -8.74
CA GLY A 233 21.44 -23.25 -9.19
C GLY A 233 21.09 -22.37 -10.41
N ARG A 234 19.80 -22.28 -10.78
CA ARG A 234 19.31 -21.48 -11.92
C ARG A 234 19.03 -20.04 -11.51
N THR A 235 20.01 -19.34 -10.94
CA THR A 235 19.85 -17.95 -10.47
C THR A 235 19.40 -17.00 -11.58
N ARG A 236 19.82 -17.24 -12.83
CA ARG A 236 19.38 -16.45 -14.01
C ARG A 236 17.90 -16.57 -14.34
N SER A 237 17.22 -17.60 -13.84
CA SER A 237 15.79 -17.83 -14.04
C SER A 237 14.94 -17.26 -12.89
N PHE A 238 15.56 -16.79 -11.80
CA PHE A 238 14.86 -16.12 -10.72
C PHE A 238 14.20 -14.84 -11.24
N SER A 239 12.88 -14.71 -11.07
CA SER A 239 12.16 -13.52 -11.50
C SER A 239 10.86 -13.32 -10.73
N ASN A 240 10.63 -12.10 -10.26
CA ASN A 240 9.36 -11.70 -9.65
C ASN A 240 8.34 -11.15 -10.65
N ALA A 241 8.60 -11.28 -11.96
CA ALA A 241 7.72 -10.80 -13.02
C ALA A 241 6.30 -11.37 -12.96
N GLY A 242 6.13 -12.58 -12.39
CA GLY A 242 4.83 -13.20 -12.18
C GLY A 242 3.91 -12.44 -11.21
N LEU A 243 4.46 -11.53 -10.39
CA LEU A 243 3.70 -10.61 -9.54
C LEU A 243 3.17 -9.38 -10.28
N GLY A 244 3.59 -9.16 -11.54
CA GLY A 244 3.08 -8.13 -12.42
C GLY A 244 3.30 -6.70 -11.90
N ASP A 245 2.28 -5.85 -12.08
CA ASP A 245 2.32 -4.42 -11.78
C ASP A 245 2.72 -4.13 -10.31
N LEU A 246 2.38 -5.00 -9.36
CA LEU A 246 2.73 -4.83 -7.95
C LEU A 246 4.24 -4.89 -7.70
N TRP A 247 4.97 -5.72 -8.46
CA TRP A 247 6.42 -5.81 -8.37
C TRP A 247 7.09 -4.60 -9.04
N TYR A 248 6.66 -4.25 -10.25
CA TYR A 248 7.23 -3.12 -10.98
C TYR A 248 6.96 -1.77 -10.32
N ALA A 249 5.85 -1.65 -9.57
CA ALA A 249 5.54 -0.48 -8.75
C ALA A 249 6.57 -0.21 -7.63
N LEU A 250 7.45 -1.16 -7.31
CA LEU A 250 8.56 -0.98 -6.36
C LEU A 250 9.78 -0.28 -6.97
N HIS A 251 9.80 -0.03 -8.30
CA HIS A 251 10.89 0.63 -9.02
C HIS A 251 12.27 -0.05 -8.89
N LEU A 252 12.30 -1.34 -8.56
CA LEU A 252 13.52 -2.14 -8.52
C LEU A 252 13.92 -2.66 -9.89
N GLU A 253 12.92 -2.99 -10.72
CA GLU A 253 13.11 -3.53 -12.06
C GLU A 253 12.15 -2.85 -13.02
N THR A 254 12.51 -2.81 -14.31
CA THR A 254 11.64 -2.32 -15.37
C THR A 254 10.96 -3.49 -16.09
N PRO A 255 9.66 -3.37 -16.44
CA PRO A 255 8.96 -4.42 -17.17
C PRO A 255 9.59 -4.63 -18.55
N LYS A 256 9.90 -5.88 -18.89
CA LYS A 256 10.39 -6.23 -20.23
C LYS A 256 9.29 -5.92 -21.26
N PRO A 257 9.60 -5.28 -22.40
CA PRO A 257 8.59 -4.97 -23.40
C PRO A 257 7.95 -6.26 -23.91
N VAL A 258 6.61 -6.31 -23.88
CA VAL A 258 5.86 -7.44 -24.43
C VAL A 258 6.17 -7.50 -25.92
N LYS A 259 6.90 -8.54 -26.34
CA LYS A 259 7.12 -8.83 -27.77
C LYS A 259 5.77 -9.24 -28.35
N VAL A 260 5.06 -8.29 -28.95
CA VAL A 260 3.84 -8.57 -29.71
C VAL A 260 4.25 -9.46 -30.87
N ARG A 261 3.91 -10.74 -30.79
CA ARG A 261 4.13 -11.70 -31.87
C ARG A 261 3.17 -11.32 -32.98
N GLN A 262 3.66 -10.63 -34.02
CA GLN A 262 2.84 -10.30 -35.18
C GLN A 262 2.26 -11.61 -35.75
N PRO A 263 0.93 -11.70 -35.97
CA PRO A 263 0.37 -12.83 -36.69
C PRO A 263 1.00 -12.86 -38.08
N ARG A 264 1.62 -13.98 -38.45
CA ARG A 264 2.09 -14.26 -39.81
C ARG A 264 0.88 -14.27 -40.73
N PHE A 265 0.54 -13.12 -41.31
CA PHE A 265 -0.34 -13.07 -42.48
C PHE A 265 0.44 -13.66 -43.66
N GLY A 266 0.26 -14.95 -43.87
CA GLY A 266 0.95 -15.73 -44.89
C GLY A 266 0.14 -16.96 -45.30
N GLY A 267 -1.16 -16.77 -45.51
CA GLY A 267 -2.00 -17.75 -46.22
C GLY A 267 -2.14 -17.29 -47.67
N ARG A 268 -1.41 -17.92 -48.59
CA ARG A 268 -1.60 -17.77 -50.04
C ARG A 268 -3.08 -18.08 -50.37
N MET A 269 -3.79 -17.13 -50.96
CA MET A 269 -4.94 -17.47 -51.79
C MET A 269 -4.40 -18.19 -53.03
N ARG A 270 -4.82 -19.43 -53.23
CA ARG A 270 -4.81 -20.12 -54.52
C ARG A 270 -6.26 -20.37 -54.89
#